data_AF-A0A5N8HEV5-F1
#
_entry.id   AF-A0A5N8HEV5-F1
#
_cell.length_a   1.000
_cell.length_b   1.000
_cell.length_c   1.000
_cell.angle_alpha   90.00
_cell.angle_beta   90.00
_cell.angle_gamma   90.00
#
_symmetry.space_group_name_H-M   'P 1'
#
loop_
_entity.id
_entity.type
_entity.pdbx_description
1 polymer ?
#
loop_
_entity_poly.entity_id
_entity_poly.type
_entity_poly.pdbx_seq_one_letter_code
_entity_poly.pdbx_strand_id
1 'polypeptide(L)' 'NVGNMHFSEGKKQISSKVYVDDQDLADLRFIKQRGVNVFIQDVPGDQKEQIPD' A
#
# COMPACT_ATOMS: atom_id res chain seq x y z
N ASN A 1 -5.57 -4.69 -4.94
CA ASN A 1 -5.12 -3.41 -5.51
C ASN A 1 -5.31 -2.35 -4.43
N VAL A 2 -4.26 -1.60 -4.14
CA VAL A 2 -4.29 -0.42 -3.26
C VAL A 2 -4.16 0.80 -4.16
N GLY A 3 -5.21 1.64 -4.20
CA GLY A 3 -5.24 2.87 -4.98
C GLY A 3 -4.71 4.05 -4.18
N ASN A 4 -5.63 4.80 -3.55
CA ASN A 4 -5.29 5.98 -2.76
C ASN A 4 -5.51 5.73 -1.26
N MET A 5 -4.49 6.03 -0.45
CA MET A 5 -4.58 6.15 0.99
C MET A 5 -4.07 7.54 1.37
N HIS A 6 -4.97 8.45 1.73
CA HIS A 6 -4.65 9.84 1.97
C HIS A 6 -3.71 10.05 3.16
N PHE A 7 -2.90 11.10 3.08
CA PHE A 7 -2.06 11.55 4.18
C PHE A 7 -2.91 11.97 5.39
N SER A 8 -2.47 11.53 6.56
CA SER A 8 -2.85 12.06 7.87
C SER A 8 -1.59 12.15 8.73
N GLU A 9 -1.62 12.96 9.79
CA GLU A 9 -0.49 13.09 10.72
C GLU A 9 -0.02 11.71 11.21
N GLY A 10 1.29 11.48 11.21
CA GLY A 10 1.90 10.19 11.57
C GLY A 10 2.08 9.20 10.41
N LYS A 11 1.43 9.39 9.26
CA LYS A 11 1.60 8.50 8.11
C LYS A 11 2.81 8.87 7.26
N LYS A 12 3.51 7.86 6.75
CA LYS A 12 4.67 7.95 5.86
C LYS A 12 4.25 7.57 4.43
N GLN A 13 4.81 8.27 3.45
CA GLN A 13 4.55 7.97 2.05
C GLN A 13 5.30 6.71 1.61
N ILE A 14 4.61 5.77 0.94
CA ILE A 14 5.22 4.57 0.35
C ILE A 14 5.03 4.46 -1.17
N SER A 15 4.11 5.24 -1.74
CA SER A 15 3.92 5.46 -3.19
C SER A 15 3.28 6.83 -3.42
N SER A 16 3.16 7.27 -4.67
CA SER A 16 2.65 8.60 -5.06
C SER A 16 1.32 8.99 -4.42
N LYS A 17 0.43 8.00 -4.19
CA LYS A 17 -0.93 8.18 -3.65
C LYS A 17 -1.17 7.40 -2.35
N VAL A 18 -0.14 6.80 -1.75
CA VAL A 18 -0.31 5.87 -0.62
C VAL A 18 0.55 6.31 0.55
N TYR A 19 -0.13 6.69 1.63
CA TYR A 19 0.45 7.04 2.92
C TYR A 19 -0.03 6.05 3.98
N VAL A 20 0.90 5.50 4.75
CA VAL A 20 0.63 4.44 5.73
C VAL A 20 1.30 4.74 7.06
N ASP A 21 0.66 4.33 8.15
CA ASP A 21 1.32 4.16 9.44
C ASP A 21 1.82 2.71 9.62
N ASP A 22 2.38 2.41 10.80
CA ASP A 22 2.92 1.09 11.09
C ASP A 22 1.83 0.01 11.16
N GLN A 23 0.59 0.37 11.53
CA GLN A 23 -0.55 -0.57 11.59
C GLN A 23 -1.05 -0.90 10.18
N ASP A 24 -1.24 0.11 9.34
CA ASP A 24 -1.60 -0.07 7.92
C ASP A 24 -0.62 -1.02 7.22
N LEU A 25 0.68 -0.83 7.48
CA LEU A 25 1.74 -1.63 6.89
C LEU A 25 1.73 -3.08 7.42
N ALA A 26 1.47 -3.27 8.71
CA ALA A 26 1.30 -4.59 9.32
C ALA A 26 0.11 -5.35 8.70
N ASP A 27 -1.02 -4.67 8.49
CA ASP A 27 -2.23 -5.25 7.90
C ASP A 27 -2.02 -5.65 6.44
N LEU A 28 -1.39 -4.78 5.64
CA LEU A 28 -1.05 -5.08 4.24
C LEU A 28 -0.11 -6.28 4.14
N ARG A 29 0.89 -6.38 5.04
CA ARG A 29 1.80 -7.53 5.12
C ARG A 29 1.09 -8.80 5.55
N PHE A 30 0.21 -8.73 6.53
CA PHE A 30 -0.59 -9.87 6.97
C PHE A 30 -1.44 -10.42 5.82
N ILE A 31 -2.11 -9.54 5.06
CA ILE A 31 -2.91 -9.95 3.89
C ILE A 31 -2.02 -10.61 2.82
N LYS A 32 -0.84 -10.03 2.51
CA LYS A 32 0.16 -10.62 1.60
C LYS A 32 0.61 -12.01 2.05
N GLN A 33 0.86 -12.19 3.35
CA GLN A 33 1.28 -13.48 3.93
C GLN A 33 0.19 -14.57 3.85
N ARG A 34 -1.09 -14.19 3.73
CA ARG A 34 -2.19 -15.13 3.48
C ARG A 34 -2.32 -15.58 2.03
N GLY A 35 -1.36 -15.21 1.17
CA GLY A 35 -1.34 -15.59 -0.24
C GLY A 35 -2.16 -14.67 -1.15
N VAL A 36 -2.64 -13.53 -0.63
CA VAL A 36 -3.33 -12.53 -1.44
C VAL A 36 -2.32 -11.70 -2.21
N ASN A 37 -2.55 -11.51 -3.50
CA ASN A 37 -1.73 -10.63 -4.33
C ASN A 37 -2.05 -9.15 -4.03
N VAL A 38 -1.26 -8.54 -3.14
CA VAL A 38 -1.37 -7.13 -2.77
C VAL A 38 -0.34 -6.31 -3.53
N PHE A 39 -0.80 -5.30 -4.25
CA PHE A 39 0.02 -4.38 -5.04
C PHE A 39 -0.64 -2.99 -5.07
N ILE A 40 0.19 -1.96 -5.23
CA ILE A 40 -0.22 -0.57 -5.39
C ILE A 40 -0.28 -0.24 -6.89
N GLN A 41 -1.36 0.41 -7.34
CA GLN A 41 -1.55 0.87 -8.71
C GLN A 41 -2.71 1.89 -8.74
N ASP A 42 -2.48 3.10 -9.25
CA ASP A 42 -3.47 4.21 -9.28
C ASP A 42 -4.56 3.97 -10.33
N VAL A 43 -4.17 3.82 -11.62
CA VAL A 43 -5.10 3.50 -12.70
C VAL A 43 -4.71 2.25 -13.48
N PRO A 44 -5.66 1.59 -14.17
CA PRO A 44 -5.34 0.48 -15.06
C PRO A 44 -4.32 0.92 -16.13
N GLY A 45 -3.19 0.22 -16.21
CA GLY A 45 -2.10 0.52 -17.14
C GLY A 45 -0.83 1.03 -16.46
N ASP A 46 -0.94 1.57 -15.24
CA ASP A 46 0.22 1.99 -14.47
C ASP A 46 1.06 0.80 -14.00
N GLN A 47 2.34 1.05 -13.72
CA GLN A 47 3.23 0.07 -13.12
C GLN A 47 2.70 -0.35 -11.75
N LYS A 48 2.73 -1.66 -11.48
CA LYS A 48 2.39 -2.21 -10.16
C LYS A 48 3.60 -2.08 -9.24
N GLU A 49 3.42 -1.42 -8.10
CA GLU A 49 4.41 -1.33 -7.04
C GLU A 49 4.10 -2.37 -5.93
N GLN A 50 5.16 -2.89 -5.30
CA GLN A 50 5.04 -3.89 -4.24
C GLN A 50 4.97 -3.22 -2.86
N ILE A 51 4.30 -3.86 -1.91
CA ILE A 51 4.29 -3.41 -0.51
C ILE A 51 5.70 -3.59 0.08
N PRO A 52 6.30 -2.54 0.71
CA PRO A 52 7.61 -2.62 1.35
C PRO A 52 7.68 -3.67 2.48
N ASP A 53 8.85 -4.31 2.60
CA ASP A 53 9.15 -5.33 3.62
C ASP A 53 9.38 -4.76 5.02
#